data_AF-A0A3D2IZU6-F1
#
_entry.id   AF-A0A3D2IZU6-F1
#
_cell.length_a   1.000
_cell.length_b   1.000
_cell.length_c   1.000
_cell.angle_alpha   90.00
_cell.angle_beta   90.00
_cell.angle_gamma   90.00
#
_symmetry.space_group_name_H-M   'P 1'
#
loop_
_entity.id
_entity.type
_entity.pdbx_description
1 polymer ?
#
loop_
_entity_poly.entity_id
_entity_poly.type
_entity_poly.pdbx_seq_one_letter_code
_entity_poly.pdbx_strand_id
1 'polypeptide(L)'
;MSMINRYKFTKNIYKDYIVLIIKNKKYYSFDKDKKILDYINFNNKLYLLKKYSINFIVLDNLEILSINNYDINNYYKYLYMSYIKDILSVIRRSIRSE
;
A
#
# COMPACT_ATOMS: atom_id res chain seq x y z
N MET A 1 3.33 16.66 13.80
CA MET A 1 4.11 15.57 13.16
C MET A 1 3.73 15.47 11.68
N SER A 2 4.70 15.33 10.77
CA SER A 2 4.44 15.22 9.32
C SER A 2 3.76 13.89 8.96
N MET A 3 3.10 13.84 7.80
CA MET A 3 2.39 12.63 7.32
C MET A 3 3.34 11.43 7.17
N ILE A 4 4.54 11.66 6.63
CA ILE A 4 5.57 10.63 6.49
C ILE A 4 6.06 10.09 7.85
N ASN A 5 6.18 10.95 8.87
CA ASN A 5 6.60 10.50 10.20
C ASN A 5 5.51 9.65 10.87
N ARG A 6 4.24 10.02 10.70
CA ARG A 6 3.09 9.22 11.19
C ARG A 6 3.02 7.86 10.49
N TYR A 7 3.28 7.85 9.18
CA TYR A 7 3.43 6.61 8.41
C TYR A 7 4.56 5.74 8.98
N LYS A 8 5.78 6.28 9.10
CA LYS A 8 6.95 5.53 9.60
C LYS A 8 6.73 4.98 11.01
N PHE A 9 6.16 5.79 11.90
CA PHE A 9 5.84 5.38 13.26
C PHE A 9 4.86 4.19 13.25
N THR A 10 3.74 4.34 12.56
CA THR A 10 2.71 3.29 12.49
C THR A 10 3.25 2.04 11.82
N LYS A 11 4.02 2.20 10.75
CA LYS A 11 4.59 1.09 9.98
C LYS A 11 5.61 0.27 10.77
N ASN A 12 6.30 0.88 11.73
CA ASN A 12 7.21 0.15 12.62
C ASN A 12 6.46 -0.85 13.51
N ILE A 13 5.21 -0.54 13.87
CA ILE A 13 4.33 -1.38 14.68
C ILE A 13 3.59 -2.38 13.79
N TYR A 14 2.98 -1.90 12.71
CA TYR A 14 2.15 -2.68 11.78
C TYR A 14 2.90 -2.98 10.47
N LYS A 15 3.94 -3.82 10.56
CA LYS A 15 4.91 -4.05 9.48
C LYS A 15 4.30 -4.62 8.19
N ASP A 16 3.27 -5.45 8.31
CA ASP A 16 2.60 -6.15 7.21
C ASP A 16 1.21 -5.59 6.89
N TYR A 17 0.89 -4.40 7.39
CA TYR A 17 -0.34 -3.68 7.08
C TYR A 17 -0.05 -2.56 6.10
N ILE A 18 -0.96 -2.30 5.16
CA ILE A 18 -0.97 -1.02 4.45
C ILE A 18 -1.41 0.08 5.41
N VAL A 19 -0.56 1.07 5.62
CA VAL A 19 -0.89 2.26 6.41
C VAL A 19 -1.46 3.34 5.49
N LEU A 20 -2.73 3.67 5.67
CA LEU A 20 -3.43 4.73 4.97
C LEU A 20 -3.63 5.92 5.91
N ILE A 21 -3.21 7.11 5.49
CA ILE A 21 -3.50 8.35 6.19
C ILE A 21 -4.58 9.09 5.41
N ILE A 22 -5.71 9.37 6.05
CA ILE A 22 -6.78 10.16 5.45
C ILE A 22 -6.46 11.66 5.58
N LYS A 23 -6.63 12.40 4.49
CA LYS A 23 -6.59 13.86 4.47
C LYS A 23 -7.47 14.35 3.33
N ASN A 24 -8.36 15.31 3.59
CA ASN A 24 -9.27 15.87 2.58
C ASN A 24 -10.02 14.79 1.78
N LYS A 25 -10.55 13.78 2.49
CA LYS A 25 -11.28 12.62 1.91
C LYS A 25 -10.46 11.75 0.94
N LYS A 26 -9.13 11.88 0.93
CA LYS A 26 -8.20 11.05 0.15
C LYS A 26 -7.27 10.28 1.09
N TYR A 27 -6.91 9.09 0.68
CA TYR A 27 -5.98 8.21 1.38
C TYR A 27 -4.59 8.36 0.79
N TYR A 28 -3.61 8.46 1.68
CA TYR A 28 -2.20 8.60 1.34
C TYR A 28 -1.40 7.48 1.99
N SER A 29 -0.40 6.98 1.29
CA SER A 29 0.55 6.00 1.79
C SER A 29 1.92 6.23 1.15
N PHE A 30 2.94 5.53 1.65
CA PHE A 30 4.33 5.74 1.28
C PHE A 30 5.07 4.42 1.06
N ASP A 31 6.28 4.51 0.52
CA ASP A 31 7.23 3.42 0.36
C ASP A 31 6.60 2.15 -0.27
N LYS A 32 6.79 0.99 0.38
CA LYS A 32 6.30 -0.31 -0.09
C LYS A 32 4.78 -0.36 -0.18
N ASP A 33 4.08 0.31 0.72
CA ASP A 33 2.61 0.34 0.72
C ASP A 33 2.11 1.08 -0.50
N LYS A 34 2.68 2.27 -0.79
CA LYS A 34 2.37 3.01 -2.02
C LYS A 34 2.58 2.15 -3.27
N LYS A 35 3.67 1.37 -3.32
CA LYS A 35 3.95 0.47 -4.45
C LYS A 35 2.86 -0.59 -4.64
N ILE A 36 2.37 -1.17 -3.55
CA ILE A 36 1.24 -2.12 -3.59
C ILE A 36 -0.02 -1.41 -4.09
N LEU A 37 -0.33 -0.22 -3.55
CA LEU A 37 -1.49 0.58 -3.94
C LEU A 37 -1.48 0.93 -5.43
N ASP A 38 -0.34 1.37 -5.93
CA ASP A 38 -0.14 1.68 -7.35
C ASP A 38 -0.30 0.41 -8.22
N TYR A 39 0.24 -0.74 -7.77
CA TYR A 39 0.11 -2.02 -8.47
C TYR A 39 -1.35 -2.47 -8.63
N ILE A 40 -2.16 -2.34 -7.57
CA ILE A 40 -3.57 -2.74 -7.57
C ILE A 40 -4.51 -1.64 -8.11
N ASN A 41 -3.97 -0.53 -8.63
CA ASN A 41 -4.71 0.64 -9.08
C ASN A 41 -5.66 1.19 -8.00
N PHE A 42 -5.15 1.35 -6.78
CA PHE A 42 -5.92 1.85 -5.64
C PHE A 42 -6.32 3.32 -5.86
N ASN A 43 -7.55 3.53 -6.31
CA ASN A 43 -8.11 4.86 -6.52
C ASN A 43 -9.02 5.27 -5.36
N ASN A 44 -8.46 5.38 -4.14
CA ASN A 44 -9.19 5.67 -2.89
C ASN A 44 -10.32 4.66 -2.53
N LYS A 45 -10.25 3.44 -3.07
CA LYS A 45 -11.30 2.42 -2.95
C LYS A 45 -10.88 1.34 -1.96
N LEU A 46 -11.26 1.48 -0.69
CA LEU A 46 -10.93 0.52 0.38
C LEU A 46 -11.39 -0.91 0.08
N TYR A 47 -12.48 -1.09 -0.68
CA TYR A 47 -12.95 -2.43 -1.07
C TYR A 47 -11.90 -3.23 -1.86
N LEU A 48 -10.96 -2.57 -2.55
CA LEU A 48 -9.88 -3.27 -3.25
C LEU A 48 -8.95 -3.99 -2.26
N LEU A 49 -8.62 -3.34 -1.15
CA LEU A 49 -7.82 -3.97 -0.09
C LEU A 49 -8.56 -5.16 0.52
N LYS A 50 -9.88 -5.04 0.69
CA LYS A 50 -10.72 -6.14 1.14
C LYS A 50 -10.79 -7.30 0.14
N LYS A 51 -10.99 -6.98 -1.15
CA LYS A 51 -11.03 -7.94 -2.26
C LYS A 51 -9.74 -8.76 -2.36
N TYR A 52 -8.61 -8.13 -2.05
CA TYR A 52 -7.30 -8.76 -2.12
C TYR A 52 -6.83 -9.34 -0.79
N SER A 53 -7.64 -9.26 0.27
CA SER A 53 -7.30 -9.72 1.62
C SER A 53 -5.95 -9.17 2.09
N ILE A 54 -5.77 -7.86 1.95
CA ILE A 54 -4.57 -7.16 2.40
C ILE A 54 -4.91 -6.46 3.72
N ASN A 55 -4.13 -6.72 4.76
CA ASN A 55 -4.29 -6.02 6.03
C ASN A 55 -4.06 -4.52 5.84
N PHE A 56 -4.91 -3.69 6.45
CA PHE A 56 -4.73 -2.24 6.37
C PHE A 56 -5.22 -1.53 7.62
N ILE A 57 -4.65 -0.36 7.84
CA ILE A 57 -5.01 0.56 8.91
C ILE A 57 -5.27 1.93 8.31
N VAL A 58 -6.35 2.58 8.74
CA VAL A 58 -6.67 3.96 8.35
C VAL A 58 -6.45 4.87 9.54
N LEU A 59 -5.68 5.91 9.33
CA LEU A 59 -5.34 6.92 10.33
C LEU A 59 -5.89 8.28 9.94
N ASP A 60 -6.47 9.00 10.91
CA ASP A 60 -6.60 10.46 10.85
C ASP A 60 -5.68 11.07 11.91
N ASN A 61 -4.64 11.75 11.45
CA ASN A 61 -3.53 12.16 12.32
C ASN A 61 -2.91 10.98 13.09
N LEU A 62 -3.09 10.93 14.41
CA LEU A 62 -2.60 9.84 15.27
C LEU A 62 -3.73 8.89 15.72
N GLU A 63 -4.97 9.19 15.33
CA GLU A 63 -6.12 8.37 15.66
C GLU A 63 -6.29 7.26 14.62
N ILE A 64 -6.56 6.05 15.10
CA ILE A 64 -6.87 4.91 14.25
C ILE A 64 -8.37 4.90 14.00
N LEU A 65 -8.77 5.19 12.76
CA LEU A 65 -10.18 5.17 12.36
C LEU A 65 -10.68 3.76 12.06
N SER A 66 -9.83 2.91 11.47
CA SER A 66 -10.17 1.52 11.22
C SER A 66 -8.94 0.64 11.08
N ILE A 67 -9.10 -0.62 11.49
CA ILE A 67 -8.14 -1.70 11.28
C ILE A 67 -8.90 -2.85 10.62
N ASN A 68 -8.34 -3.37 9.54
CA ASN A 68 -8.84 -4.56 8.87
C ASN A 68 -7.73 -5.62 8.88
N ASN A 69 -8.00 -6.74 9.54
CA ASN A 69 -7.14 -7.91 9.60
C ASN A 69 -7.77 -9.11 8.89
N TYR A 70 -6.93 -9.90 8.24
CA TYR A 70 -7.25 -11.15 7.58
C TYR A 70 -6.31 -12.23 8.06
N ASP A 71 -6.82 -13.45 8.29
CA ASP A 71 -5.99 -14.61 8.68
C ASP A 71 -4.94 -14.92 7.60
N ILE A 72 -5.34 -14.78 6.34
CA ILE A 72 -4.45 -14.88 5.18
C ILE A 72 -4.20 -13.49 4.63
N ASN A 73 -3.15 -12.83 5.13
CA ASN A 73 -2.72 -11.50 4.69
C ASN A 73 -1.87 -11.57 3.41
N ASN A 74 -2.36 -11.02 2.31
CA ASN A 74 -1.66 -11.02 1.03
C ASN A 74 -0.68 -9.84 0.82
N TYR A 75 -0.35 -9.07 1.87
CA TYR A 75 0.55 -7.91 1.77
C TYR A 75 1.83 -8.20 0.96
N TYR A 76 2.60 -9.23 1.35
CA TYR A 76 3.86 -9.57 0.67
C TYR A 76 3.66 -10.14 -0.72
N LYS A 77 2.58 -10.90 -0.95
CA LYS A 77 2.21 -11.39 -2.28
C LYS A 77 2.10 -10.23 -3.27
N TYR A 78 1.29 -9.22 -2.94
CA TYR A 78 1.10 -8.06 -3.82
C TYR A 78 2.34 -7.17 -3.91
N LEU A 79 3.14 -7.10 -2.84
CA LEU A 79 4.43 -6.40 -2.89
C LEU A 79 5.37 -7.05 -3.91
N TYR A 80 5.54 -8.37 -3.87
CA TYR A 80 6.41 -9.07 -4.82
C TYR A 80 5.88 -9.03 -6.24
N MET A 81 4.56 -9.16 -6.43
CA MET A 81 3.95 -8.98 -7.75
C MET A 81 4.21 -7.58 -8.33
N SER A 82 4.24 -6.54 -7.49
CA SER A 82 4.58 -5.18 -7.92
C SER A 82 6.03 -5.07 -8.40
N TYR A 83 6.99 -5.71 -7.71
CA TYR A 83 8.38 -5.74 -8.14
C TYR A 83 8.56 -6.48 -9.46
N ILE A 84 7.90 -7.64 -9.61
CA ILE A 84 7.96 -8.42 -10.85
C ILE A 84 7.42 -7.59 -12.04
N LYS A 85 6.30 -6.89 -11.87
CA LYS A 85 5.74 -6.02 -12.90
C LYS A 85 6.73 -4.95 -13.36
N ASP A 86 7.44 -4.32 -12.41
CA ASP A 86 8.44 -3.30 -12.73
C ASP A 86 9.62 -3.87 -13.50
N ILE A 87 10.15 -5.04 -13.08
CA ILE A 87 11.23 -5.73 -13.78
C ILE A 87 10.81 -6.06 -15.22
N LEU A 88 9.63 -6.65 -15.40
CA LEU A 88 9.11 -6.98 -16.73
C LEU A 88 8.91 -5.72 -17.60
N SER A 89 8.51 -4.60 -17.00
CA SER A 89 8.38 -3.32 -17.70
C SER A 89 9.73 -2.77 -18.19
N VAL A 90 10.80 -2.95 -17.40
CA VAL A 90 12.15 -2.55 -17.80
C VAL A 90 12.64 -3.42 -18.95
N ILE A 91 12.53 -4.75 -18.82
CA ILE A 91 12.93 -5.70 -19.88
C ILE A 91 12.18 -5.42 -21.19
N ARG A 92 10.87 -5.17 -21.13
CA ARG A 92 10.08 -4.86 -22.31
C ARG A 92 10.53 -3.57 -23.01
N ARG A 93 10.99 -2.58 -22.25
CA ARG A 93 11.47 -1.31 -22.80
C ARG A 93 12.82 -1.47 -23.47
N SER A 94 13.74 -2.26 -22.89
CA SER A 94 15.04 -2.51 -23.49
C SER A 94 14.94 -3.23 -24.83
N ILE A 95 14.02 -4.20 -24.96
CA ILE A 95 13.79 -4.91 -26.23
C ILE A 95 13.22 -3.99 -27.34
N ARG A 96 12.47 -2.94 -26.97
CA ARG A 96 11.83 -2.03 -27.94
C ARG A 96 12.72 -0.87 -28.40
N SER A 97 13.81 -0.63 -27.70
CA SER A 97 14.79 0.42 -28.03
C SER A 97 15.89 -0.06 -28.98
N GLU A 98 15.91 -1.36 -29.31
CA GLU A 98 16.67 -1.97 -30.40
C GLU A 98 15.79 -2.08 -31.65
#